data_AF-A0A9P6NZB2-F1
#
_entry.id   AF-A0A9P6NZB2-F1
#
_cell.length_a   1.000
_cell.length_b   1.000
_cell.length_c   1.000
_cell.angle_alpha   90.00
_cell.angle_beta   90.00
_cell.angle_gamma   90.00
#
_symmetry.space_group_name_H-M   'P 1'
#
loop_
_entity.id
_entity.type
_entity.pdbx_description
1 polymer ?
#
loop_
_entity_poly.entity_id
_entity_poly.type
_entity_poly.pdbx_seq_one_letter_code
_entity_poly.pdbx_strand_id
1 'polypeptide(L)'
;MQMKSLKKEGYTLVGYCRKSPGQEIDGDRIRLLQQMVNRLSDRSLVEKVFVSCCSSASDLLLERDLKNGKVIIEALEGVEGDTQDLVHYLRRVEDKVCIVAIDFAGFSTNSADVRNFF
;
A
#
# COMPACT_ATOMS: atom_id res chain seq x y z
N MET A 1 -4.32 10.03 -16.54
CA MET A 1 -2.85 10.01 -16.40
C MET A 1 -2.37 8.61 -16.76
N GLN A 2 -1.47 8.45 -17.74
CA GLN A 2 -0.98 7.12 -18.14
C GLN A 2 0.28 6.80 -17.33
N MET A 3 0.32 5.67 -16.63
CA MET A 3 1.45 5.30 -15.76
C MET A 3 2.81 5.23 -16.50
N LYS A 4 2.76 4.96 -17.80
CA LYS A 4 3.92 5.00 -18.70
C LYS A 4 4.54 6.41 -18.83
N SER A 5 3.75 7.49 -18.75
CA SER A 5 4.31 8.85 -18.82
C SER A 5 5.05 9.19 -17.54
N LEU A 6 4.48 8.87 -16.38
CA LEU A 6 5.14 9.06 -15.08
C LEU A 6 6.49 8.35 -15.01
N LYS A 7 6.57 7.09 -15.48
CA LYS A 7 7.87 6.40 -15.57
C LYS A 7 8.88 7.12 -16.47
N LYS A 8 8.44 7.65 -17.62
CA LYS A 8 9.31 8.44 -18.51
C LYS A 8 9.77 9.75 -17.87
N GLU A 9 8.97 10.31 -16.98
CA GLU A 9 9.29 11.51 -16.20
C GLU A 9 10.18 11.21 -14.98
N GLY A 10 10.60 9.94 -14.80
CA GLY A 10 11.49 9.51 -13.73
C GLY A 10 10.79 9.19 -12.41
N TYR A 11 9.47 8.97 -12.41
CA TYR A 11 8.77 8.53 -11.20
C TYR A 11 8.94 7.03 -10.97
N THR A 12 9.28 6.66 -9.73
CA THR A 12 9.12 5.30 -9.22
C THR A 12 7.64 5.07 -8.88
N LEU A 13 7.04 4.05 -9.49
CA LEU A 13 5.66 3.67 -9.24
C LEU A 13 5.60 2.67 -8.08
N VAL A 14 4.89 3.03 -7.01
CA VAL A 14 4.73 2.19 -5.81
C VAL A 14 3.26 1.82 -5.65
N GLY A 15 2.96 0.53 -5.61
CA GLY A 15 1.64 0.01 -5.32
C GLY A 15 1.34 0.04 -3.83
N TYR A 16 0.12 0.43 -3.48
CA TYR A 16 -0.38 0.34 -2.12
C TYR A 16 -1.78 -0.26 -2.10
N CYS A 17 -2.02 -1.23 -1.23
CA CYS A 17 -3.36 -1.73 -0.95
C CYS A 17 -3.61 -1.83 0.55
N ARG A 18 -4.88 -1.77 0.93
CA ARG A 18 -5.30 -1.81 2.33
C ARG A 18 -6.52 -2.71 2.48
N LYS A 19 -6.59 -3.43 3.60
CA LYS A 19 -7.80 -4.11 4.04
C LYS A 19 -8.29 -3.53 5.37
N SER A 20 -9.57 -3.18 5.43
CA SER A 20 -10.22 -2.75 6.66
C SER A 20 -10.26 -3.88 7.70
N PRO A 21 -10.34 -3.55 9.00
CA PRO A 21 -10.73 -4.52 10.01
C PRO A 21 -12.05 -5.19 9.64
N GLY A 22 -12.18 -6.46 9.98
CA GLY A 22 -13.33 -7.29 9.64
C GLY A 22 -13.28 -8.63 10.34
N GLN A 23 -14.32 -9.44 10.14
CA GLN A 23 -14.51 -10.73 10.81
C GLN A 23 -14.01 -11.92 9.98
N GLU A 24 -13.36 -11.66 8.83
CA GLU A 24 -12.76 -12.73 8.04
C GLU A 24 -11.59 -13.38 8.77
N ILE A 25 -11.44 -14.69 8.57
CA ILE A 25 -10.27 -15.43 9.06
C ILE A 25 -9.02 -15.04 8.27
N ASP A 26 -7.84 -15.25 8.85
CA ASP A 26 -6.56 -14.85 8.26
C ASP A 26 -6.36 -15.40 6.84
N GLY A 27 -6.74 -16.66 6.57
CA GLY A 27 -6.62 -17.26 5.24
C GLY A 27 -7.41 -16.53 4.15
N ASP A 28 -8.64 -16.10 4.45
CA ASP A 28 -9.44 -15.30 3.53
C ASP A 28 -8.87 -13.90 3.35
N ARG A 29 -8.37 -13.30 4.44
CA ARG A 29 -7.72 -11.99 4.40
C ARG A 29 -6.47 -12.02 3.52
N ILE A 30 -5.60 -13.02 3.69
CA ILE A 30 -4.40 -13.25 2.87
C ILE A 30 -4.81 -13.41 1.40
N ARG A 31 -5.78 -14.29 1.10
CA ARG A 31 -6.26 -14.50 -0.28
C ARG A 31 -6.77 -13.21 -0.92
N LEU A 32 -7.55 -12.41 -0.20
CA LEU A 32 -8.09 -11.14 -0.71
C LEU A 32 -6.98 -10.10 -0.94
N LEU A 33 -6.04 -9.99 0.00
CA LEU A 33 -4.89 -9.09 -0.14
C LEU A 33 -4.00 -9.51 -1.31
N GLN A 34 -3.70 -10.80 -1.47
CA GLN A 34 -2.92 -11.31 -2.60
C GLN A 34 -3.58 -10.97 -3.94
N GLN A 35 -4.91 -11.04 -4.04
CA GLN A 35 -5.61 -10.62 -5.25
C GLN A 35 -5.43 -9.12 -5.54
N MET A 36 -5.36 -8.27 -4.51
CA MET A 36 -5.10 -6.83 -4.68
C MET A 36 -3.64 -6.58 -5.09
N VAL A 37 -2.69 -7.29 -4.47
CA VAL A 37 -1.26 -7.26 -4.82
C VAL A 37 -1.04 -7.65 -6.27
N ASN A 38 -1.58 -8.79 -6.70
CA ASN A 38 -1.45 -9.26 -8.09
C ASN A 38 -2.01 -8.23 -9.08
N ARG A 39 -3.15 -7.59 -8.77
CA ARG A 39 -3.73 -6.54 -9.64
C ARG A 39 -2.83 -5.31 -9.73
N LEU A 40 -2.20 -4.90 -8.63
CA LEU A 40 -1.23 -3.81 -8.64
C LEU A 40 -0.07 -4.16 -9.56
N SER A 41 0.57 -5.32 -9.34
CA SER A 41 1.72 -5.79 -10.10
C SER A 41 1.42 -5.95 -11.60
N ASP A 42 0.32 -6.63 -11.95
CA ASP A 42 0.00 -6.98 -13.34
C ASP A 42 -0.43 -5.78 -14.17
N ARG A 43 -1.11 -4.79 -13.56
CA ARG A 43 -1.82 -3.74 -14.30
C ARG A 43 -1.26 -2.34 -14.11
N SER A 44 -0.41 -2.13 -13.11
CA SER A 44 -0.06 -0.78 -12.68
C SER A 44 1.41 -0.41 -12.87
N LEU A 45 2.22 -1.29 -13.50
CA LEU A 45 3.66 -1.06 -13.74
C LEU A 45 4.45 -0.70 -12.46
N VAL A 46 3.91 -1.06 -11.30
CA VAL A 46 4.51 -0.79 -10.00
C VAL A 46 5.77 -1.62 -9.83
N GLU A 47 6.77 -1.05 -9.18
CA GLU A 47 8.05 -1.71 -8.92
C GLU A 47 8.10 -2.31 -7.52
N LYS A 48 7.25 -1.80 -6.64
CA LYS A 48 7.17 -2.16 -5.23
C LYS A 48 5.71 -2.17 -4.82
N VAL A 49 5.33 -3.10 -3.94
CA VAL A 49 3.96 -3.14 -3.39
C VAL A 49 4.05 -3.20 -1.87
N PHE A 50 3.35 -2.29 -1.21
CA PHE A 50 3.19 -2.27 0.25
C PHE A 50 1.73 -2.48 0.61
N VAL A 51 1.49 -3.12 1.75
CA VAL A 51 0.14 -3.57 2.12
C VAL A 51 -0.19 -3.19 3.56
N SER A 52 -1.36 -2.60 3.78
CA SER A 52 -1.91 -2.49 5.13
C SER A 52 -2.91 -3.61 5.38
N CYS A 53 -2.55 -4.52 6.29
CA CYS A 53 -3.29 -5.76 6.48
C CYS A 53 -4.59 -5.57 7.25
N CYS A 54 -4.64 -4.60 8.18
CA CYS A 54 -5.79 -4.39 9.05
C CYS A 54 -5.79 -2.97 9.62
N SER A 55 -6.22 -1.99 8.82
CA SER A 55 -6.37 -0.59 9.25
C SER A 55 -7.61 0.02 8.62
N SER A 56 -8.26 0.97 9.29
CA SER A 56 -9.35 1.76 8.70
C SER A 56 -8.82 2.77 7.68
N ALA A 57 -9.67 3.18 6.75
CA ALA A 57 -9.32 4.23 5.79
C ALA A 57 -9.10 5.60 6.45
N SER A 58 -9.69 5.80 7.63
CA SER A 58 -9.60 7.02 8.43
C SER A 58 -8.40 7.05 9.38
N ASP A 59 -7.75 5.91 9.59
CA ASP A 59 -6.61 5.80 10.50
C ASP A 59 -5.44 6.62 9.93
N LEU A 60 -4.71 7.27 10.85
CA LEU A 60 -3.51 8.03 10.53
C LEU A 60 -2.50 7.11 9.84
N LEU A 61 -1.98 7.53 8.69
CA LEU A 61 -1.10 6.73 7.84
C LEU A 61 0.15 6.28 8.59
N LEU A 62 0.72 7.15 9.44
CA LEU A 62 1.89 6.85 10.27
C LEU A 62 1.60 5.84 11.40
N GLU A 63 0.33 5.63 11.74
CA GLU A 63 -0.07 4.73 12.82
C GLU A 63 -0.58 3.36 12.32
N ARG A 64 -0.81 3.22 11.01
CA ARG A 64 -1.25 1.95 10.42
C ARG A 64 -0.21 0.86 10.63
N ASP A 65 -0.66 -0.34 10.99
CA ASP A 65 0.18 -1.53 11.13
C ASP A 65 1.28 -1.44 12.22
N LEU A 66 1.25 -0.44 13.13
CA LEU A 66 2.23 -0.32 14.24
C LEU A 66 2.31 -1.54 15.17
N LYS A 67 1.23 -2.31 15.29
CA LYS A 67 1.11 -3.42 16.25
C LYS A 67 0.76 -4.77 15.63
N ASN A 68 0.38 -4.83 14.36
CA ASN A 68 -0.29 -5.98 13.76
C ASN A 68 0.16 -6.22 12.32
N GLY A 69 0.17 -7.49 11.89
CA GLY A 69 0.19 -7.84 10.46
C GLY A 69 1.31 -8.77 10.00
N LYS A 70 2.35 -9.03 10.81
CA LYS A 70 3.53 -9.81 10.39
C LYS A 70 3.19 -11.18 9.78
N VAL A 71 2.35 -11.97 10.44
CA VAL A 71 1.94 -13.30 9.93
C VAL A 71 1.25 -13.20 8.57
N ILE A 72 0.43 -12.17 8.37
CA ILE A 72 -0.29 -11.97 7.09
C ILE A 72 0.70 -11.49 6.02
N ILE A 73 1.58 -10.54 6.33
CA ILE A 73 2.59 -10.01 5.40
C ILE A 73 3.55 -11.11 4.96
N GLU A 74 4.04 -11.93 5.89
CA GLU A 74 4.95 -13.06 5.62
C GLU A 74 4.31 -14.13 4.71
N ALA A 75 2.98 -14.22 4.68
CA ALA A 75 2.24 -15.14 3.83
C ALA A 75 1.89 -14.55 2.45
N LEU A 76 2.15 -13.26 2.20
CA LEU A 76 1.92 -12.62 0.91
C LEU A 76 3.16 -12.71 0.02
N GLU A 77 2.93 -12.92 -1.27
CA GLU A 77 3.98 -12.94 -2.29
C GLU A 77 4.01 -11.62 -3.07
N GLY A 78 5.21 -11.14 -3.40
CA GLY A 78 5.39 -9.93 -4.22
C GLY A 78 5.10 -8.62 -3.47
N VAL A 79 5.23 -8.63 -2.14
CA VAL A 79 5.14 -7.45 -1.28
C VAL A 79 6.50 -7.09 -0.69
N GLU A 80 6.75 -5.80 -0.50
CA GLU A 80 7.96 -5.26 0.12
C GLU A 80 7.80 -5.04 1.62
N GLY A 81 6.56 -5.07 2.12
CA GLY A 81 6.26 -4.89 3.54
C GLY A 81 4.91 -4.23 3.79
N ASP A 82 4.74 -3.76 5.03
CA ASP A 82 3.52 -3.10 5.48
C ASP A 82 3.54 -1.56 5.30
N THR A 83 2.59 -0.85 5.91
CA THR A 83 2.56 0.62 5.86
C THR A 83 3.77 1.25 6.55
N GLN A 84 4.32 0.65 7.60
CA GLN A 84 5.53 1.16 8.27
C GLN A 84 6.75 0.99 7.36
N ASP A 85 6.85 -0.12 6.64
CA ASP A 85 7.89 -0.31 5.63
C ASP A 85 7.78 0.71 4.49
N LEU A 86 6.55 1.05 4.05
CA LEU A 86 6.32 2.13 3.10
C LEU A 86 6.82 3.48 3.64
N VAL A 87 6.49 3.81 4.90
CA VAL A 87 6.96 5.05 5.55
C VAL A 87 8.48 5.10 5.58
N HIS A 88 9.12 4.00 5.95
CA HIS A 88 10.58 3.91 5.96
C HIS A 88 11.19 4.06 4.57
N TYR A 89 10.56 3.47 3.55
CA TYR A 89 10.97 3.61 2.16
C TYR A 89 10.85 5.07 1.69
N LEU A 90 9.70 5.72 1.90
CA LEU A 90 9.44 7.10 1.47
C LEU A 90 10.35 8.12 2.16
N ARG A 91 10.78 7.86 3.39
CA ARG A 91 11.75 8.72 4.10
C ARG A 91 13.18 8.64 3.57
N ARG A 92 13.51 7.58 2.82
CA ARG A 92 14.86 7.31 2.32
C ARG A 92 15.01 7.54 0.83
N VAL A 93 13.92 7.43 0.08
CA VAL A 93 13.93 7.62 -1.37
C VAL A 93 14.14 9.09 -1.70
N GLU A 94 15.10 9.38 -2.56
CA GLU A 94 15.36 10.74 -3.08
C GLU A 94 14.61 10.98 -4.39
N ASP A 95 14.24 9.90 -5.09
CA ASP A 95 13.51 9.93 -6.34
C ASP A 95 12.04 10.31 -6.16
N LYS A 96 11.43 10.80 -7.25
CA LYS A 96 10.00 11.11 -7.27
C LYS A 96 9.21 9.82 -7.18
N VAL A 97 8.33 9.72 -6.18
CA VAL A 97 7.45 8.56 -6.03
C VAL A 97 6.02 8.91 -6.45
N CYS A 98 5.37 8.00 -7.18
CA CYS A 98 3.93 8.02 -7.38
C CYS A 98 3.31 6.78 -6.76
N ILE A 99 2.43 6.99 -5.78
CA ILE A 99 1.71 5.92 -5.09
C ILE A 99 0.42 5.61 -5.84
N VAL A 100 0.21 4.32 -6.09
CA VAL A 100 -0.90 3.76 -6.83
C VAL A 100 -1.73 2.96 -5.85
N ALA A 101 -2.79 3.57 -5.33
CA ALA A 101 -3.66 2.95 -4.35
C ALA A 101 -4.83 2.22 -5.03
N ILE A 102 -5.02 0.94 -4.74
CA ILE A 102 -6.24 0.20 -5.12
C ILE A 102 -7.04 -0.10 -3.85
N ASP A 103 -8.06 0.70 -3.61
CA ASP A 103 -9.04 0.53 -2.54
C ASP A 103 -10.27 1.41 -2.84
N PHE A 104 -11.44 1.07 -2.30
CA PHE A 104 -12.65 1.88 -2.42
C PHE A 104 -12.44 3.29 -1.86
N ALA A 105 -11.72 3.41 -0.74
CA ALA A 105 -11.39 4.68 -0.11
C ALA A 105 -10.14 5.38 -0.70
N GLY A 106 -9.53 4.80 -1.74
CA GLY A 106 -8.23 5.25 -2.24
C GLY A 106 -7.13 5.08 -1.18
N PHE A 107 -6.22 6.04 -1.06
CA PHE A 107 -5.09 5.96 -0.13
C PHE A 107 -5.51 6.14 1.35
N SER A 108 -6.39 7.12 1.60
CA SER A 108 -6.96 7.44 2.91
C SER A 108 -8.19 8.33 2.74
N THR A 109 -9.17 8.23 3.64
CA THR A 109 -10.29 9.20 3.71
C THR A 109 -9.91 10.46 4.48
N ASN A 110 -8.79 10.46 5.22
CA ASN A 110 -8.32 11.61 5.97
C ASN A 110 -7.39 12.48 5.11
N SER A 111 -7.99 13.40 4.35
CA SER A 111 -7.23 14.28 3.44
C SER A 111 -6.21 15.19 4.15
N ALA A 112 -6.45 15.55 5.42
CA ALA A 112 -5.50 16.36 6.19
C ALA A 112 -4.24 15.55 6.51
N ASP A 113 -4.42 14.29 6.93
CA ASP A 113 -3.33 13.36 7.20
C ASP A 113 -2.52 13.04 5.94
N VAL A 114 -3.18 12.84 4.78
CA VAL A 114 -2.48 12.63 3.49
C VAL A 114 -1.57 13.81 3.14
N ARG A 115 -1.97 15.05 3.45
CA ARG A 115 -1.14 16.25 3.18
C ARG A 115 0.06 16.35 4.12
N ASN A 116 -0.06 15.84 5.35
CA ASN A 116 1.00 15.87 6.35
C ASN A 116 1.94 14.66 6.29
N PHE A 117 1.59 13.66 5.47
CA PHE A 117 2.33 12.40 5.35
C PHE A 117 3.57 12.51 4.46
N PHE A 118 3.55 13.41 3.47
CA PHE A 118 4.64 13.71 2.56
C PHE A 118 5.37 14.99 2.98
#